data_AF-A0A1T5HWN4-F1
#
_entry.id   AF-A0A1T5HWN4-F1
#
_cell.length_a   1.000
_cell.length_b   1.000
_cell.length_c   1.000
_cell.angle_alpha   90.00
_cell.angle_beta   90.00
_cell.angle_gamma   90.00
#
_symmetry.space_group_name_H-M   'P 1'
#
loop_
_entity.id
_entity.type
_entity.pdbx_description
1 polymer ?
#
loop_
_entity_poly.entity_id
_entity_poly.type
_entity_poly.pdbx_seq_one_letter_code
_entity_poly.pdbx_strand_id
1 'polypeptide(L)'
;MKRIAALDSIRGLLLLLMTINHLIWISGGYSVIQNVTLQPLGQFGAAECFVFISGLLAGAIYSRESLTNTETITKAWHRAFSIYRYHIGCLLIVFAWILIAAYLLPSALPMLEHSAQNVLESPFKTLIASVVLVNQPNYFDILPLYIIFMLLLPVLIMAYRKGLGWAVVSISIILWIFSKELNTTILLPLFSFVFSSFKLQLGYFNLFAWQLLFVGGSTLGFMLQNKTLRWQHPALTVIAVIIATGLFAAHYGVFSDYGIQRWMLSSYADKPELGWLRTLNITVWVYLIAVIIQRYPNALHIKALSYIGRHSLRVFSWQVVIVYLSAPLLHNLRLESYYMLLIIAFAATLWIAALLSEKLNTHTVSRLHWVSGFSVMLSFIMLGNIVSAEGVSPLTIKVTNINDPKTSVLVLVYDEKDDLTQYPSVYSNAYSPQKLAQGVTIGALPSGNYAVLVFQDNDGDYNLTIGNNGMPIERFGYSNNPPLDTPVSMEQAKFAHRGPQTQTINF
;
A
#
# COMPACT_ATOMS: atom_id res chain seq x y z
N MET A 1 21.77 13.56 19.46
CA MET A 1 21.93 13.71 18.00
C MET A 1 21.30 15.01 17.51
N LYS A 2 22.00 15.80 16.66
CA LYS A 2 21.38 16.94 15.93
C LYS A 2 20.44 16.39 14.86
N ARG A 3 19.35 17.11 14.56
CA ARG A 3 18.34 16.69 13.58
C ARG A 3 18.95 16.57 12.18
N ILE A 4 18.68 15.46 11.48
CA ILE A 4 19.22 15.18 10.13
C ILE A 4 18.16 15.53 9.08
N ALA A 5 18.36 16.64 8.36
CA ALA A 5 17.37 17.15 7.40
C ALA A 5 17.12 16.21 6.21
N ALA A 6 18.12 15.40 5.83
CA ALA A 6 17.96 14.36 4.82
C ALA A 6 16.93 13.29 5.23
N LEU A 7 16.90 12.87 6.50
CA LEU A 7 15.92 11.88 6.98
C LEU A 7 14.48 12.42 6.95
N ASP A 8 14.29 13.71 7.25
CA ASP A 8 12.98 14.35 7.08
C ASP A 8 12.59 14.41 5.60
N SER A 9 13.54 14.72 4.70
CA SER A 9 13.28 14.78 3.25
C SER A 9 12.89 13.41 2.69
N ILE A 10 13.61 12.35 3.08
CA ILE A 10 13.30 10.97 2.69
C ILE A 10 11.92 10.59 3.20
N ARG A 11 11.59 10.84 4.48
CA ARG A 11 10.24 10.58 5.00
C ARG A 11 9.15 11.31 4.22
N GLY A 12 9.41 12.55 3.82
CA GLY A 12 8.51 13.32 2.97
C GLY A 12 8.33 12.70 1.59
N LEU A 13 9.42 12.28 0.95
CA LEU A 13 9.38 11.55 -0.32
C LEU A 13 8.52 10.29 -0.19
N LEU A 14 8.76 9.48 0.85
CA LEU A 14 8.02 8.24 1.07
C LEU A 14 6.52 8.48 1.22
N LEU A 15 6.11 9.52 1.95
CA LEU A 15 4.70 9.92 2.06
C LEU A 15 4.10 10.32 0.71
N LEU A 16 4.85 11.06 -0.10
CA LEU A 16 4.40 11.45 -1.44
C LEU A 16 4.23 10.23 -2.35
N LEU A 17 5.23 9.34 -2.39
CA LEU A 17 5.19 8.11 -3.18
C LEU A 17 4.00 7.22 -2.77
N MET A 18 3.83 7.00 -1.46
CA MET A 18 2.67 6.25 -0.95
C MET A 18 1.36 6.92 -1.38
N THR A 19 1.23 8.23 -1.20
CA THR A 19 0.00 8.97 -1.57
C THR A 19 -0.37 8.79 -3.04
N ILE A 20 0.58 8.97 -3.96
CA ILE A 20 0.35 8.81 -5.40
C ILE A 20 -0.17 7.40 -5.69
N ASN A 21 0.52 6.37 -5.18
CA ASN A 21 0.13 4.97 -5.44
C ASN A 21 -1.24 4.63 -4.85
N HIS A 22 -1.55 5.13 -3.66
CA HIS A 22 -2.83 4.85 -2.99
C HIS A 22 -4.01 5.53 -3.69
N LEU A 23 -3.83 6.77 -4.18
CA LEU A 23 -4.83 7.47 -4.99
C LEU A 23 -5.12 6.71 -6.29
N ILE A 24 -4.08 6.17 -6.94
CA ILE A 24 -4.25 5.41 -8.17
C ILE A 24 -4.98 4.09 -7.88
N TRP A 25 -4.50 3.30 -6.92
CA TRP A 25 -5.08 2.01 -6.58
C TRP A 25 -6.52 2.09 -6.08
N ILE A 26 -6.86 3.04 -5.19
CA ILE A 26 -8.23 3.13 -4.67
C ILE A 26 -9.25 3.48 -5.76
N SER A 27 -8.81 4.18 -6.81
CA SER A 27 -9.65 4.51 -7.95
C SER A 27 -9.77 3.37 -8.97
N GLY A 28 -9.00 2.29 -8.82
CA GLY A 28 -8.90 1.22 -9.81
C GLY A 28 -8.25 1.65 -11.12
N GLY A 29 -7.46 2.73 -11.10
CA GLY A 29 -6.71 3.21 -12.26
C GLY A 29 -5.29 2.64 -12.31
N TYR A 30 -4.58 2.97 -13.39
CA TYR A 30 -3.16 2.67 -13.58
C TYR A 30 -2.46 3.88 -14.17
N SER A 31 -1.16 4.03 -13.90
CA SER A 31 -0.36 5.08 -14.53
C SER A 31 1.10 4.71 -14.65
N VAL A 32 1.73 5.16 -15.73
CA VAL A 32 3.18 5.05 -15.97
C VAL A 32 4.01 5.65 -14.82
N ILE A 33 3.47 6.62 -14.06
CA ILE A 33 4.18 7.17 -12.91
C ILE A 33 4.50 6.09 -11.85
N GLN A 34 3.68 5.03 -11.78
CA GLN A 34 3.86 3.92 -10.85
C GLN A 34 5.17 3.16 -11.09
N ASN A 35 5.72 3.18 -12.30
CA ASN A 35 7.03 2.60 -12.61
C ASN A 35 8.18 3.24 -11.81
N VAL A 36 8.00 4.48 -11.36
CA VAL A 36 8.97 5.22 -10.54
C VAL A 36 8.46 5.55 -9.14
N THR A 37 7.18 5.30 -8.83
CA THR A 37 6.62 5.57 -7.50
C THR A 37 6.33 4.33 -6.66
N LEU A 38 6.13 3.13 -7.24
CA LEU A 38 5.84 1.91 -6.46
C LEU A 38 7.09 1.35 -5.78
N GLN A 39 8.03 0.85 -6.58
CA GLN A 39 9.24 0.17 -6.12
C GLN A 39 10.46 0.59 -6.97
N PRO A 40 10.80 1.89 -7.00
CA PRO A 40 11.76 2.45 -7.97
C PRO A 40 13.20 1.92 -7.86
N LEU A 41 13.54 1.23 -6.77
CA LEU A 41 14.90 0.82 -6.44
C LEU A 41 15.07 -0.72 -6.38
N GLY A 42 14.05 -1.48 -6.78
CA GLY A 42 14.06 -2.94 -6.71
C GLY A 42 12.82 -3.48 -6.00
N GLN A 43 12.94 -4.59 -5.29
CA GLN A 43 11.79 -5.33 -4.76
C GLN A 43 11.27 -4.82 -3.39
N PHE A 44 11.30 -3.51 -3.13
CA PHE A 44 10.79 -2.92 -1.88
C PHE A 44 10.07 -1.58 -2.12
N GLY A 45 9.09 -1.27 -1.27
CA GLY A 45 8.27 -0.07 -1.38
C GLY A 45 8.58 1.02 -0.36
N ALA A 46 7.79 2.09 -0.45
CA ALA A 46 7.94 3.25 0.43
C ALA A 46 7.58 2.97 1.90
N ALA A 47 6.68 2.02 2.16
CA ALA A 47 6.22 1.69 3.51
C ALA A 47 7.36 1.08 4.36
N GLU A 48 8.14 0.17 3.78
CA GLU A 48 9.25 -0.51 4.43
C GLU A 48 10.31 0.49 4.90
N CYS A 49 10.70 1.43 4.03
CA CYS A 49 11.61 2.51 4.39
C CYS A 49 11.04 3.43 5.48
N PHE A 50 9.74 3.69 5.43
CA PHE A 50 9.09 4.57 6.40
C PHE A 50 9.09 3.93 7.80
N VAL A 51 8.82 2.62 7.90
CA VAL A 51 8.90 1.82 9.13
C VAL A 51 10.33 1.77 9.66
N PHE A 52 11.30 1.46 8.80
CA PHE A 52 12.70 1.42 9.19
C PHE A 52 13.21 2.76 9.74
N ILE A 53 12.98 3.88 9.02
CA ILE A 53 13.44 5.21 9.46
C ILE A 53 12.75 5.62 10.76
N SER A 54 11.48 5.26 10.93
CA SER A 54 10.75 5.54 12.17
C SER A 54 11.34 4.77 13.36
N GLY A 55 11.70 3.50 13.16
CA GLY A 55 12.46 2.71 14.14
C GLY A 55 13.81 3.36 14.45
N LEU A 56 14.58 3.76 13.43
CA LEU A 56 15.87 4.45 13.57
C LEU A 56 15.77 5.72 14.42
N LEU A 57 14.80 6.59 14.12
CA LEU A 57 14.57 7.81 14.87
C LEU A 57 14.10 7.53 16.29
N ALA A 58 13.21 6.54 16.48
CA ALA A 58 12.74 6.13 17.79
C ALA A 58 13.90 5.62 18.66
N GLY A 59 14.71 4.71 18.12
CA GLY A 59 15.93 4.20 18.75
C GLY A 59 16.87 5.33 19.17
N ALA A 60 17.10 6.31 18.29
CA ALA A 60 18.00 7.44 18.57
C ALA A 60 17.45 8.47 19.56
N ILE A 61 16.15 8.74 19.54
CA ILE A 61 15.52 9.78 20.37
C ILE A 61 15.28 9.28 21.79
N TYR A 62 14.74 8.06 21.92
CA TYR A 62 14.32 7.50 23.21
C TYR A 62 15.48 6.86 23.99
N SER A 63 16.65 6.67 23.36
CA SER A 63 17.86 6.16 24.03
C SER A 63 18.76 7.25 24.61
N ARG A 64 18.43 8.53 24.48
CA ARG A 64 19.24 9.64 25.03
C ARG A 64 19.53 9.44 26.51
N GLU A 65 20.78 9.68 26.91
CA GLU A 65 21.23 9.55 28.31
C GLU A 65 20.43 10.43 29.28
N SER A 66 19.92 11.57 28.79
CA SER A 66 19.07 12.48 29.57
C SER A 66 17.67 11.93 29.90
N LEU A 67 17.30 10.74 29.41
CA LEU A 67 15.97 10.16 29.62
C LEU A 67 16.04 8.96 30.57
N THR A 68 15.36 9.07 31.71
CA THR A 68 15.12 7.94 32.61
C THR A 68 14.25 6.87 31.95
N ASN A 69 14.21 5.65 32.52
CA ASN A 69 13.33 4.59 32.02
C ASN A 69 11.86 5.00 32.10
N THR A 70 11.45 5.65 33.19
CA THR A 70 10.08 6.15 33.37
C THR A 70 9.71 7.17 32.31
N GLU A 71 10.55 8.18 32.07
CA GLU A 71 10.29 9.16 31.01
C GLU A 71 10.25 8.53 29.62
N THR A 72 11.07 7.52 29.38
CA THR A 72 11.08 6.77 28.11
C THR A 72 9.74 6.07 27.90
N ILE A 73 9.23 5.37 28.92
CA ILE A 73 7.91 4.72 28.91
C ILE A 73 6.82 5.77 28.67
N THR A 74 6.77 6.82 29.50
CA THR A 74 5.74 7.85 29.42
C THR A 74 5.72 8.52 28.05
N LYS A 75 6.88 8.93 27.51
CA LYS A 75 6.95 9.60 26.21
C LYS A 75 6.61 8.66 25.05
N ALA A 76 6.99 7.39 25.13
CA ALA A 76 6.72 6.41 24.07
C ALA A 76 5.24 6.06 24.03
N TRP A 77 4.62 5.80 25.18
CA TRP A 77 3.20 5.50 25.28
C TRP A 77 2.32 6.71 24.98
N HIS A 78 2.72 7.91 25.39
CA HIS A 78 2.02 9.13 24.98
C HIS A 78 2.07 9.32 23.46
N ARG A 79 3.19 8.95 22.82
CA ARG A 79 3.32 8.94 21.37
C ARG A 79 2.44 7.87 20.72
N ALA A 80 2.41 6.64 21.26
CA ALA A 80 1.53 5.57 20.79
C ALA A 80 0.05 5.98 20.88
N PHE A 81 -0.37 6.55 22.01
CA PHE A 81 -1.72 7.07 22.21
C PHE A 81 -2.04 8.24 21.27
N SER A 82 -1.06 9.11 20.98
CA SER A 82 -1.24 10.13 19.95
C SER A 82 -1.54 9.49 18.60
N ILE A 83 -0.76 8.48 18.17
CA ILE A 83 -0.99 7.79 16.88
C ILE A 83 -2.39 7.14 16.88
N TYR A 84 -2.76 6.48 17.98
CA TYR A 84 -4.08 5.89 18.16
C TYR A 84 -5.22 6.90 17.99
N ARG A 85 -5.14 8.10 18.61
CA ARG A 85 -6.17 9.14 18.43
C ARG A 85 -6.30 9.59 16.97
N TYR A 86 -5.19 9.74 16.26
CA TYR A 86 -5.22 10.08 14.83
C TYR A 86 -5.85 8.95 14.00
N HIS A 87 -5.52 7.69 14.31
CA HIS A 87 -6.11 6.52 13.68
C HIS A 87 -7.63 6.49 13.86
N ILE A 88 -8.13 6.64 15.09
CA ILE A 88 -9.57 6.69 15.39
C ILE A 88 -10.26 7.87 14.69
N GLY A 89 -9.63 9.05 14.71
CA GLY A 89 -10.18 10.22 14.01
C GLY A 89 -10.33 9.99 12.50
N CYS A 90 -9.31 9.42 11.85
CA CYS A 90 -9.37 9.08 10.43
C CYS A 90 -10.42 8.01 10.14
N LEU A 91 -10.52 6.97 11.00
CA LEU A 91 -11.50 5.90 10.87
C LEU A 91 -12.93 6.44 10.90
N LEU A 92 -13.25 7.30 11.88
CA LEU A 92 -14.59 7.87 12.00
C LEU A 92 -14.95 8.73 10.78
N ILE A 93 -14.02 9.55 10.28
CA ILE A 93 -14.24 10.36 9.08
C ILE A 93 -14.48 9.47 7.86
N VAL A 94 -13.64 8.45 7.66
CA VAL A 94 -13.74 7.55 6.50
C VAL A 94 -15.00 6.68 6.57
N PHE A 95 -15.37 6.17 7.74
CA PHE A 95 -16.60 5.36 7.90
C PHE A 95 -17.85 6.20 7.66
N ALA A 96 -17.90 7.41 8.23
CA ALA A 96 -18.99 8.34 7.96
C ALA A 96 -19.08 8.66 6.46
N TRP A 97 -17.94 8.92 5.82
CA TRP A 97 -17.86 9.14 4.37
C TRP A 97 -18.39 7.95 3.57
N ILE A 98 -17.95 6.72 3.87
CA ILE A 98 -18.40 5.50 3.17
C ILE A 98 -19.91 5.34 3.27
N LEU A 99 -20.49 5.53 4.46
CA LEU A 99 -21.94 5.42 4.68
C LEU A 99 -22.72 6.52 3.92
N ILE A 100 -22.22 7.75 3.93
CA ILE A 100 -22.82 8.88 3.19
C ILE A 100 -22.72 8.63 1.68
N ALA A 101 -21.56 8.24 1.18
CA ALA A 101 -21.31 7.98 -0.24
C ALA A 101 -22.11 6.78 -0.74
N ALA A 102 -22.24 5.71 0.05
CA ALA A 102 -23.09 4.57 -0.30
C ALA A 102 -24.57 4.95 -0.46
N TYR A 103 -25.05 5.93 0.31
CA TYR A 103 -26.42 6.42 0.21
C TYR A 103 -26.62 7.47 -0.91
N LEU A 104 -25.69 8.41 -1.06
CA LEU A 104 -25.81 9.54 -1.99
C LEU A 104 -25.25 9.27 -3.39
N LEU A 105 -24.36 8.28 -3.54
CA LEU A 105 -23.67 7.96 -4.80
C LEU A 105 -23.82 6.47 -5.13
N PRO A 106 -25.00 6.00 -5.56
CA PRO A 106 -25.24 4.58 -5.85
C PRO A 106 -24.29 4.00 -6.90
N SER A 107 -23.81 4.81 -7.85
CA SER A 107 -22.81 4.42 -8.86
C SER A 107 -21.45 4.06 -8.28
N ALA A 108 -21.09 4.62 -7.12
CA ALA A 108 -19.84 4.35 -6.43
C ALA A 108 -19.90 3.11 -5.50
N LEU A 109 -21.11 2.57 -5.27
CA LEU A 109 -21.32 1.47 -4.33
C LEU A 109 -20.47 0.23 -4.65
N PRO A 110 -20.34 -0.25 -5.91
CA PRO A 110 -19.51 -1.42 -6.20
C PRO A 110 -18.02 -1.24 -5.83
N MET A 111 -17.49 -0.03 -6.05
CA MET A 111 -16.12 0.33 -5.68
C MET A 111 -15.96 0.39 -4.15
N LEU A 112 -16.92 0.98 -3.46
CA LEU A 112 -16.92 1.08 -1.99
C LEU A 112 -17.06 -0.29 -1.33
N GLU A 113 -17.89 -1.18 -1.87
CA GLU A 113 -18.03 -2.56 -1.40
C GLU A 113 -16.69 -3.30 -1.45
N HIS A 114 -15.92 -3.18 -2.54
CA HIS A 114 -14.61 -3.82 -2.64
C HIS A 114 -13.64 -3.35 -1.54
N SER A 115 -13.69 -2.08 -1.16
CA SER A 115 -12.74 -1.49 -0.21
C SER A 115 -13.21 -1.44 1.24
N ALA A 116 -14.51 -1.63 1.48
CA ALA A 116 -15.15 -1.39 2.78
C ALA A 116 -16.40 -2.24 3.05
N GLN A 117 -16.50 -3.44 2.46
CA GLN A 117 -17.62 -4.38 2.62
C GLN A 117 -18.07 -4.51 4.09
N ASN A 118 -17.13 -4.74 5.01
CA ASN A 118 -17.43 -4.95 6.43
C ASN A 118 -18.11 -3.73 7.08
N VAL A 119 -17.79 -2.52 6.62
CA VAL A 119 -18.38 -1.27 7.13
C VAL A 119 -19.83 -1.15 6.67
N LEU A 120 -20.13 -1.54 5.43
CA LEU A 120 -21.47 -1.49 4.85
C LEU A 120 -22.38 -2.58 5.43
N GLU A 121 -21.87 -3.80 5.62
CA GLU A 121 -22.66 -4.94 6.13
C GLU A 121 -22.91 -4.87 7.64
N SER A 122 -21.93 -4.44 8.43
CA SER A 122 -22.01 -4.46 9.90
C SER A 122 -21.27 -3.28 10.54
N PRO A 123 -21.74 -2.03 10.35
CA PRO A 123 -21.00 -0.82 10.73
C PRO A 123 -20.53 -0.80 12.19
N PHE A 124 -21.41 -1.17 13.12
CA PHE A 124 -21.11 -1.12 14.56
C PHE A 124 -20.08 -2.18 14.99
N LYS A 125 -20.21 -3.43 14.50
CA LYS A 125 -19.25 -4.49 14.81
C LYS A 125 -17.88 -4.19 14.21
N THR A 126 -17.86 -3.72 12.98
CA THR A 126 -16.65 -3.30 12.27
C THR A 126 -15.98 -2.12 12.97
N LEU A 127 -16.75 -1.15 13.47
CA LEU A 127 -16.22 -0.05 14.26
C LEU A 127 -15.54 -0.56 15.54
N ILE A 128 -16.20 -1.43 16.31
CA ILE A 128 -15.60 -2.01 17.53
C ILE A 128 -14.30 -2.73 17.21
N ALA A 129 -14.31 -3.61 16.20
CA ALA A 129 -13.12 -4.36 15.78
C ALA A 129 -12.00 -3.44 15.27
N SER A 130 -12.33 -2.32 14.64
CA SER A 130 -11.35 -1.33 14.17
C SER A 130 -10.78 -0.50 15.32
N VAL A 131 -11.60 -0.15 16.32
CA VAL A 131 -11.17 0.56 17.54
C VAL A 131 -10.15 -0.28 18.32
N VAL A 132 -10.34 -1.61 18.39
CA VAL A 132 -9.37 -2.51 19.01
C VAL A 132 -8.24 -2.96 18.07
N LEU A 133 -8.11 -2.32 16.90
CA LEU A 133 -7.05 -2.52 15.90
C LEU A 133 -7.04 -3.88 15.18
N VAL A 134 -8.11 -4.66 15.27
CA VAL A 134 -8.23 -5.98 14.63
C VAL A 134 -8.72 -5.86 13.19
N ASN A 135 -9.79 -5.10 12.97
CA ASN A 135 -10.27 -4.80 11.62
C ASN A 135 -9.53 -3.58 11.08
N GLN A 136 -8.82 -3.75 9.97
CA GLN A 136 -7.97 -2.73 9.38
C GLN A 136 -8.40 -2.51 7.93
N PRO A 137 -9.17 -1.45 7.64
CA PRO A 137 -9.49 -1.10 6.26
C PRO A 137 -8.22 -0.89 5.44
N ASN A 138 -8.34 -0.99 4.11
CA ASN A 138 -7.22 -0.73 3.20
C ASN A 138 -6.53 0.60 3.56
N TYR A 139 -5.20 0.59 3.56
CA TYR A 139 -4.35 1.75 3.86
C TYR A 139 -4.33 2.24 5.33
N PHE A 140 -5.16 1.69 6.22
CA PHE A 140 -5.14 2.03 7.65
C PHE A 140 -4.14 1.21 8.46
N ASP A 141 -3.78 0.04 7.96
CA ASP A 141 -2.98 -1.02 8.60
C ASP A 141 -1.58 -0.62 9.07
N ILE A 142 -0.96 0.38 8.43
CA ILE A 142 0.32 0.94 8.91
C ILE A 142 0.20 1.56 10.31
N LEU A 143 -0.91 2.25 10.65
CA LEU A 143 -1.04 2.92 11.95
C LEU A 143 -1.15 1.93 13.13
N PRO A 144 -1.99 0.88 13.09
CA PRO A 144 -1.99 -0.22 14.05
C PRO A 144 -0.59 -0.78 14.32
N LEU A 145 0.18 -1.10 13.28
CA LEU A 145 1.56 -1.58 13.42
C LEU A 145 2.40 -0.61 14.25
N TYR A 146 2.36 0.68 13.92
CA TYR A 146 3.12 1.69 14.64
C TYR A 146 2.69 1.89 16.10
N ILE A 147 1.39 1.76 16.38
CA ILE A 147 0.90 1.84 17.76
C ILE A 147 1.53 0.70 18.57
N ILE A 148 1.50 -0.53 18.06
CA ILE A 148 2.09 -1.70 18.71
C ILE A 148 3.61 -1.53 18.88
N PHE A 149 4.32 -1.11 17.84
CA PHE A 149 5.78 -0.94 17.90
C PHE A 149 6.20 0.17 18.88
N MET A 150 5.44 1.27 18.96
CA MET A 150 5.71 2.32 19.94
C MET A 150 5.37 1.91 21.38
N LEU A 151 4.39 1.03 21.58
CA LEU A 151 4.11 0.42 22.89
C LEU A 151 5.23 -0.53 23.32
N LEU A 152 5.81 -1.28 22.37
CA LEU A 152 6.94 -2.19 22.59
C LEU A 152 8.27 -1.46 22.81
N LEU A 153 8.45 -0.28 22.20
CA LEU A 153 9.71 0.47 22.18
C LEU A 153 10.40 0.61 23.56
N PRO A 154 9.73 0.94 24.67
CA PRO A 154 10.40 1.05 25.97
C PRO A 154 11.11 -0.25 26.38
N VAL A 155 10.48 -1.40 26.13
CA VAL A 155 11.06 -2.72 26.41
C VAL A 155 12.34 -2.92 25.59
N LEU A 156 12.31 -2.55 24.31
CA LEU A 156 13.48 -2.61 23.44
C LEU A 156 14.61 -1.70 23.95
N ILE A 157 14.32 -0.44 24.26
CA ILE A 157 15.31 0.51 24.77
C ILE A 157 15.93 0.02 26.09
N MET A 158 15.12 -0.51 27.01
CA MET A 158 15.60 -1.07 28.27
C MET A 158 16.50 -2.29 28.04
N ALA A 159 16.16 -3.17 27.09
CA ALA A 159 17.00 -4.29 26.71
C ALA A 159 18.34 -3.82 26.10
N TYR A 160 18.32 -2.81 25.24
CA TYR A 160 19.54 -2.23 24.66
C TYR A 160 20.46 -1.64 25.72
N ARG A 161 19.91 -0.89 26.69
CA ARG A 161 20.66 -0.32 27.83
C ARG A 161 21.33 -1.40 28.68
N LYS A 162 20.74 -2.59 28.77
CA LYS A 162 21.29 -3.76 29.47
C LYS A 162 22.30 -4.57 28.64
N GLY A 163 22.64 -4.14 27.42
CA GLY A 163 23.52 -4.89 26.52
C GLY A 163 22.86 -6.10 25.85
N LEU A 164 21.53 -6.27 25.96
CA LEU A 164 20.77 -7.38 25.38
C LEU A 164 20.34 -7.12 23.92
N GLY A 165 20.97 -6.17 23.22
CA GLY A 165 20.61 -5.81 21.85
C GLY A 165 20.73 -6.97 20.87
N TRP A 166 21.72 -7.85 21.05
CA TRP A 166 21.88 -9.06 20.23
C TRP A 166 20.69 -10.02 20.40
N ALA A 167 20.19 -10.18 21.63
CA ALA A 167 19.05 -11.05 21.91
C ALA A 167 17.77 -10.48 21.30
N VAL A 168 17.56 -9.16 21.38
CA VAL A 168 16.43 -8.47 20.73
C VAL A 168 16.44 -8.71 19.22
N VAL A 169 17.57 -8.53 18.55
CA VAL A 169 17.69 -8.77 17.10
C VAL A 169 17.48 -10.25 16.76
N SER A 170 18.03 -11.16 17.56
CA SER A 170 17.87 -12.61 17.35
C SER A 170 16.40 -13.04 17.45
N ILE A 171 15.70 -12.58 18.49
CA ILE A 171 14.26 -12.83 18.66
C ILE A 171 13.47 -12.22 17.49
N SER A 172 13.82 -11.00 17.06
CA SER A 172 13.18 -10.33 15.93
C SER A 172 13.33 -11.12 14.62
N ILE A 173 14.51 -11.69 14.36
CA ILE A 173 14.75 -12.55 13.19
C ILE A 173 13.93 -13.84 13.29
N ILE A 174 13.88 -14.48 14.47
CA ILE A 174 13.08 -15.69 14.68
C ILE A 174 11.59 -15.41 14.43
N LEU A 175 11.05 -14.32 14.99
CA LEU A 175 9.66 -13.91 14.76
C LEU A 175 9.36 -13.64 13.28
N TRP A 176 10.33 -13.10 12.53
CA TRP A 176 10.20 -12.90 11.09
C TRP A 176 10.21 -14.21 10.31
N ILE A 177 11.14 -15.13 10.61
CA ILE A 177 11.23 -16.45 9.96
C ILE A 177 9.93 -17.23 10.14
N PHE A 178 9.35 -17.23 11.35
CA PHE A 178 8.10 -17.92 11.66
C PHE A 178 6.86 -17.03 11.51
N SER A 179 6.97 -15.88 10.84
CA SER A 179 5.90 -14.88 10.80
C SER A 179 4.63 -15.42 10.14
N LYS A 180 4.78 -16.23 9.09
CA LYS A 180 3.67 -16.86 8.38
C LYS A 180 2.94 -17.84 9.28
N GLU A 181 3.66 -18.78 9.90
CA GLU A 181 3.11 -19.79 10.81
C GLU A 181 2.45 -19.16 12.03
N LEU A 182 3.09 -18.16 12.65
CA LEU A 182 2.53 -17.45 13.80
C LEU A 182 1.23 -16.74 13.43
N ASN A 183 1.17 -16.13 12.24
CA ASN A 183 -0.06 -15.49 11.77
C ASN A 183 -1.15 -16.54 11.52
N THR A 184 -0.89 -17.56 10.70
CA THR A 184 -1.89 -18.54 10.26
C THR A 184 -2.38 -19.47 11.35
N THR A 185 -1.50 -19.86 12.28
CA THR A 185 -1.82 -20.89 13.29
C THR A 185 -2.25 -20.29 14.62
N ILE A 186 -1.88 -19.03 14.92
CA ILE A 186 -2.19 -18.40 16.20
C ILE A 186 -3.13 -17.21 16.03
N LEU A 187 -2.74 -16.19 15.25
CA LEU A 187 -3.53 -14.96 15.16
C LEU A 187 -4.84 -15.14 14.41
N LEU A 188 -4.83 -15.75 13.22
CA LEU A 188 -6.05 -15.95 12.43
C LEU A 188 -7.09 -16.77 13.20
N PRO A 189 -6.75 -17.93 13.82
CA PRO A 189 -7.73 -18.72 14.57
C PRO A 189 -8.25 -17.97 15.79
N LEU A 190 -7.37 -17.27 16.52
CA LEU A 190 -7.77 -16.47 17.68
C LEU A 190 -8.77 -15.37 17.30
N PHE A 191 -8.51 -14.60 16.24
CA PHE A 191 -9.43 -13.56 15.80
C PHE A 191 -10.72 -14.14 15.22
N SER A 192 -10.65 -15.24 14.48
CA SER A 192 -11.86 -15.91 13.98
C SER A 192 -12.75 -16.43 15.11
N PHE A 193 -12.14 -16.87 16.23
CA PHE A 193 -12.86 -17.29 17.43
C PHE A 193 -13.53 -16.10 18.14
N VAL A 194 -12.78 -15.01 18.37
CA VAL A 194 -13.27 -13.82 19.09
C VAL A 194 -14.31 -13.04 18.27
N PHE A 195 -14.16 -12.99 16.94
CA PHE A 195 -15.03 -12.23 16.02
C PHE A 195 -15.78 -13.14 15.04
N SER A 196 -16.27 -14.28 15.52
CA SER A 196 -16.95 -15.31 14.72
C SER A 196 -18.21 -14.85 13.98
N SER A 197 -18.78 -13.71 14.35
CA SER A 197 -20.10 -13.26 13.89
C SER A 197 -20.13 -12.36 12.66
N PHE A 198 -18.98 -12.06 12.04
CA PHE A 198 -18.89 -11.30 10.78
C PHE A 198 -17.51 -11.43 10.11
N LYS A 199 -17.40 -11.06 8.84
CA LYS A 199 -16.12 -11.09 8.10
C LYS A 199 -15.19 -9.99 8.60
N LEU A 200 -14.00 -10.38 9.04
CA LEU A 200 -12.93 -9.45 9.41
C LEU A 200 -12.03 -9.16 8.21
N GLN A 201 -11.56 -7.91 8.12
CA GLN A 201 -10.44 -7.55 7.25
C GLN A 201 -9.20 -7.42 8.14
N LEU A 202 -8.39 -8.47 8.13
CA LEU A 202 -7.11 -8.46 8.80
C LEU A 202 -6.13 -7.70 7.89
N GLY A 203 -5.34 -6.79 8.46
CA GLY A 203 -4.49 -5.87 7.69
C GLY A 203 -3.53 -6.58 6.74
N TYR A 204 -3.05 -5.86 5.72
CA TYR A 204 -2.22 -6.43 4.67
C TYR A 204 -0.81 -6.80 5.16
N PHE A 205 -0.30 -6.13 6.20
CA PHE A 205 1.04 -6.36 6.72
C PHE A 205 1.07 -7.35 7.89
N ASN A 206 1.94 -8.34 7.81
CA ASN A 206 2.15 -9.27 8.92
C ASN A 206 2.95 -8.60 10.06
N LEU A 207 2.33 -8.48 11.24
CA LEU A 207 2.93 -7.85 12.42
C LEU A 207 4.29 -8.48 12.82
N PHE A 208 4.41 -9.81 12.75
CA PHE A 208 5.62 -10.53 13.15
C PHE A 208 6.76 -10.39 12.15
N ALA A 209 6.44 -10.17 10.88
CA ALA A 209 7.44 -9.85 9.87
C ALA A 209 7.88 -8.39 9.99
N TRP A 210 6.93 -7.46 9.98
CA TRP A 210 7.20 -6.03 9.88
C TRP A 210 7.90 -5.43 11.11
N GLN A 211 7.82 -6.09 12.26
CA GLN A 211 8.61 -5.69 13.43
C GLN A 211 10.12 -5.76 13.16
N LEU A 212 10.59 -6.58 12.21
CA LEU A 212 12.02 -6.67 11.84
C LEU A 212 12.59 -5.31 11.42
N LEU A 213 11.84 -4.56 10.60
CA LEU A 213 12.25 -3.24 10.12
C LEU A 213 12.32 -2.23 11.28
N PHE A 214 11.31 -2.25 12.16
CA PHE A 214 11.26 -1.33 13.29
C PHE A 214 12.34 -1.64 14.32
N VAL A 215 12.51 -2.91 14.70
CA VAL A 215 13.51 -3.38 15.66
C VAL A 215 14.92 -3.17 15.11
N GLY A 216 15.18 -3.55 13.86
CA GLY A 216 16.47 -3.30 13.21
C GLY A 216 16.79 -1.81 13.15
N GLY A 217 15.81 -0.99 12.76
CA GLY A 217 15.90 0.46 12.83
C GLY A 217 16.23 0.95 14.24
N SER A 218 15.46 0.56 15.26
CA SER A 218 15.64 1.05 16.63
C SER A 218 16.96 0.61 17.27
N THR A 219 17.44 -0.60 16.97
CA THR A 219 18.77 -1.05 17.38
C THR A 219 19.86 -0.18 16.77
N LEU A 220 19.83 0.05 15.45
CA LEU A 220 20.78 0.93 14.77
C LEU A 220 20.69 2.37 15.29
N GLY A 221 19.48 2.85 15.58
CA GLY A 221 19.23 4.18 16.15
C GLY A 221 19.83 4.34 17.54
N PHE A 222 19.68 3.33 18.39
CA PHE A 222 20.33 3.26 19.70
C PHE A 222 21.85 3.29 19.56
N MET A 223 22.43 2.46 18.68
CA MET A 223 23.88 2.42 18.47
C MET A 223 24.43 3.73 17.91
N LEU A 224 23.69 4.37 17.01
CA LEU A 224 24.05 5.67 16.43
C LEU A 224 24.03 6.78 17.49
N GLN A 225 23.01 6.81 18.37
CA GLN A 225 22.93 7.78 19.45
C GLN A 225 24.04 7.59 20.50
N ASN A 226 24.43 6.34 20.78
CA ASN A 226 25.49 6.00 21.74
C ASN A 226 26.89 5.91 21.12
N LYS A 227 27.04 6.26 19.83
CA LYS A 227 28.32 6.25 19.09
C LYS A 227 29.05 4.89 19.10
N THR A 228 28.31 3.78 19.22
CA THR A 228 28.86 2.42 19.19
C THR A 228 28.82 1.78 17.81
N LEU A 229 28.11 2.41 16.86
CA LEU A 229 27.93 1.87 15.51
C LEU A 229 29.21 2.01 14.66
N ARG A 230 29.88 0.87 14.41
CA ARG A 230 30.94 0.73 13.40
C ARG A 230 30.40 -0.07 12.23
N TRP A 231 30.08 0.62 11.14
CA TRP A 231 29.28 0.03 10.06
C TRP A 231 29.88 0.21 8.67
N GLN A 232 30.75 1.22 8.48
CA GLN A 232 31.34 1.49 7.18
C GLN A 232 32.63 0.71 6.97
N HIS A 233 32.70 0.05 5.82
CA HIS A 233 33.90 -0.59 5.32
C HIS A 233 33.85 -0.58 3.79
N PRO A 234 34.93 -0.21 3.07
CA PRO A 234 34.91 -0.11 1.60
C PRO A 234 34.44 -1.39 0.92
N ALA A 235 34.89 -2.56 1.40
CA ALA A 235 34.45 -3.84 0.85
C ALA A 235 32.94 -4.08 1.04
N LEU A 236 32.37 -3.70 2.19
CA LEU A 236 30.92 -3.80 2.41
C LEU A 236 30.15 -2.86 1.48
N THR A 237 30.69 -1.67 1.19
CA THR A 237 30.09 -0.74 0.23
C THR A 237 30.11 -1.32 -1.18
N VAL A 238 31.22 -1.90 -1.62
CA VAL A 238 31.30 -2.55 -2.94
C VAL A 238 30.32 -3.72 -3.02
N ILE A 239 30.25 -4.57 -2.00
CA ILE A 239 29.29 -5.69 -1.95
C ILE A 239 27.85 -5.17 -2.02
N ALA A 240 27.52 -4.14 -1.23
CA ALA A 240 26.18 -3.55 -1.24
C ALA A 240 25.81 -2.95 -2.60
N VAL A 241 26.76 -2.28 -3.29
CA VAL A 241 26.55 -1.75 -4.64
C VAL A 241 26.31 -2.88 -5.65
N ILE A 242 27.08 -3.97 -5.58
CA ILE A 242 26.91 -5.14 -6.46
C ILE A 242 25.52 -5.75 -6.27
N ILE A 243 25.13 -6.00 -5.01
CA ILE A 243 23.81 -6.58 -4.69
C ILE A 243 22.69 -5.64 -5.14
N ALA A 244 22.77 -4.35 -4.80
CA ALA A 244 21.74 -3.37 -5.16
C ALA A 244 21.59 -3.25 -6.68
N THR A 245 22.70 -3.20 -7.42
CA THR A 245 22.71 -3.11 -8.88
C THR A 245 22.15 -4.38 -9.51
N GLY A 246 22.56 -5.55 -9.02
CA GLY A 246 22.05 -6.84 -9.49
C GLY A 246 20.55 -6.98 -9.27
N LEU A 247 20.05 -6.64 -8.08
CA LEU A 247 18.61 -6.70 -7.80
C LEU A 247 17.81 -5.65 -8.56
N PHE A 248 18.37 -4.45 -8.77
CA PHE A 248 17.77 -3.42 -9.61
C PHE A 248 17.65 -3.89 -11.07
N ALA A 249 18.74 -4.42 -11.64
CA ALA A 249 18.74 -4.97 -12.99
C ALA A 249 17.74 -6.14 -13.13
N ALA A 250 17.72 -7.04 -12.15
CA ALA A 250 16.76 -8.16 -12.12
C ALA A 250 15.31 -7.67 -12.04
N HIS A 251 15.02 -6.67 -11.19
CA HIS A 251 13.70 -6.07 -11.07
C HIS A 251 13.18 -5.48 -12.38
N TYR A 252 14.06 -4.84 -13.16
CA TYR A 252 13.71 -4.31 -14.49
C TYR A 252 13.83 -5.33 -15.63
N GLY A 253 14.07 -6.61 -15.33
CA GLY A 253 14.05 -7.71 -16.30
C GLY A 253 15.30 -7.85 -17.15
N VAL A 254 16.43 -7.25 -16.78
CA VAL A 254 17.71 -7.35 -17.51
C VAL A 254 18.19 -8.80 -17.64
N PHE A 255 17.79 -9.67 -16.70
CA PHE A 255 18.20 -11.08 -16.67
C PHE A 255 17.14 -12.06 -17.19
N SER A 256 16.08 -11.55 -17.84
CA SER A 256 14.97 -12.39 -18.32
C SER A 256 15.44 -13.44 -19.33
N ASP A 257 16.34 -13.06 -20.25
CA ASP A 257 16.93 -13.95 -21.26
C ASP A 257 17.83 -15.04 -20.66
N TYR A 258 18.28 -14.85 -19.42
CA TYR A 258 19.09 -15.81 -18.66
C TYR A 258 18.24 -16.68 -17.73
N GLY A 259 16.92 -16.66 -17.89
CA GLY A 259 15.98 -17.48 -17.10
C GLY A 259 15.61 -16.88 -15.75
N ILE A 260 16.07 -15.67 -15.40
CA ILE A 260 15.66 -14.98 -14.17
C ILE A 260 14.51 -14.03 -14.51
N GLN A 261 13.29 -14.55 -14.38
CA GLN A 261 12.08 -13.79 -14.66
C GLN A 261 11.65 -12.92 -13.46
N ARG A 262 10.93 -11.83 -13.73
CA ARG A 262 10.51 -10.88 -12.68
C ARG A 262 9.62 -11.52 -11.62
N TRP A 263 8.74 -12.44 -12.00
CA TRP A 263 7.84 -13.13 -11.06
C TRP A 263 8.61 -13.97 -10.05
N MET A 264 9.73 -14.61 -10.45
CA MET A 264 10.56 -15.39 -9.54
C MET A 264 11.10 -14.51 -8.40
N LEU A 265 11.49 -13.27 -8.72
CA LEU A 265 11.91 -12.30 -7.71
C LEU A 265 10.76 -11.94 -6.78
N SER A 266 9.57 -11.73 -7.34
CA SER A 266 8.35 -11.41 -6.57
C SER A 266 8.01 -12.52 -5.57
N SER A 267 8.12 -13.80 -5.93
CA SER A 267 7.87 -14.94 -5.03
C SER A 267 8.79 -14.96 -3.81
N TYR A 268 10.04 -14.50 -3.95
CA TYR A 268 11.00 -14.39 -2.85
C TYR A 268 10.98 -13.03 -2.14
N ALA A 269 10.27 -12.06 -2.71
CA ALA A 269 10.16 -10.70 -2.23
C ALA A 269 8.72 -10.35 -1.84
N ASP A 270 8.00 -11.31 -1.29
CA ASP A 270 6.68 -11.08 -0.74
C ASP A 270 6.67 -9.86 0.21
N LYS A 271 5.60 -9.06 0.17
CA LYS A 271 5.51 -7.80 0.90
C LYS A 271 4.85 -7.96 2.28
N PRO A 272 3.68 -8.60 2.42
CA PRO A 272 3.09 -8.91 3.73
C PRO A 272 4.06 -9.57 4.72
N GLU A 273 4.79 -10.59 4.29
CA GLU A 273 5.72 -11.38 5.10
C GLU A 273 7.17 -10.86 5.07
N LEU A 274 7.45 -9.78 4.35
CA LEU A 274 8.82 -9.28 4.12
C LEU A 274 9.77 -10.39 3.64
N GLY A 275 9.49 -10.96 2.48
CA GLY A 275 10.32 -12.00 1.87
C GLY A 275 11.82 -11.68 1.93
N TRP A 276 12.66 -12.70 2.04
CA TRP A 276 14.09 -12.54 2.29
C TRP A 276 14.78 -11.65 1.24
N LEU A 277 14.34 -11.72 -0.02
CA LEU A 277 14.89 -10.91 -1.10
C LEU A 277 14.51 -9.43 -0.93
N ARG A 278 13.27 -9.14 -0.51
CA ARG A 278 12.80 -7.79 -0.15
C ARG A 278 13.60 -7.22 1.01
N THR A 279 13.78 -8.03 2.06
CA THR A 279 14.56 -7.68 3.26
C THR A 279 16.03 -7.41 2.94
N LEU A 280 16.65 -8.23 2.09
CA LEU A 280 18.01 -7.98 1.59
C LEU A 280 18.09 -6.68 0.78
N ASN A 281 17.14 -6.48 -0.14
CA ASN A 281 17.10 -5.32 -1.03
C ASN A 281 17.01 -4.00 -0.24
N ILE A 282 16.05 -3.88 0.67
CA ILE A 282 15.96 -2.68 1.51
C ILE A 282 17.21 -2.50 2.39
N THR A 283 17.78 -3.58 2.92
CA THR A 283 18.98 -3.50 3.78
C THR A 283 20.16 -2.89 3.04
N VAL A 284 20.45 -3.33 1.81
CA VAL A 284 21.55 -2.77 1.03
C VAL A 284 21.31 -1.31 0.65
N TRP A 285 20.07 -0.93 0.31
CA TRP A 285 19.75 0.46 0.01
C TRP A 285 19.82 1.38 1.23
N VAL A 286 19.33 0.93 2.39
CA VAL A 286 19.50 1.64 3.66
C VAL A 286 20.98 1.90 3.94
N TYR A 287 21.83 0.90 3.75
CA TYR A 287 23.28 1.03 3.91
C TYR A 287 23.86 2.08 2.95
N LEU A 288 23.54 1.99 1.66
CA LEU A 288 24.07 2.91 0.64
C LEU A 288 23.60 4.35 0.86
N ILE A 289 22.32 4.56 1.18
CA ILE A 289 21.78 5.88 1.52
C ILE A 289 22.47 6.44 2.77
N ALA A 290 22.73 5.60 3.78
CA ALA A 290 23.47 6.02 4.95
C ALA A 290 24.91 6.45 4.60
N VAL A 291 25.59 5.74 3.68
CA VAL A 291 26.94 6.12 3.21
C VAL A 291 26.89 7.50 2.54
N ILE A 292 25.90 7.73 1.68
CA ILE A 292 25.70 9.01 0.99
C ILE A 292 25.47 10.13 2.00
N ILE A 293 24.55 9.95 2.95
CA ILE A 293 24.23 10.98 3.96
C ILE A 293 25.45 11.29 4.83
N GLN A 294 26.24 10.29 5.20
CA GLN A 294 27.41 10.53 6.05
C GLN A 294 28.54 11.25 5.29
N ARG A 295 28.78 10.88 4.02
CA ARG A 295 29.80 11.51 3.18
C ARG A 295 29.38 12.91 2.69
N TYR A 296 28.09 13.09 2.42
CA TYR A 296 27.49 14.32 1.92
C TYR A 296 26.27 14.68 2.78
N PRO A 297 26.46 15.34 3.95
CA PRO A 297 25.36 15.62 4.89
C PRO A 297 24.21 16.46 4.34
N ASN A 298 24.47 17.24 3.28
CA ASN A 298 23.47 18.04 2.60
C ASN A 298 22.83 17.31 1.39
N ALA A 299 23.34 16.14 1.00
CA ALA A 299 22.71 15.33 -0.03
C ALA A 299 21.32 14.90 0.43
N LEU A 300 20.41 14.75 -0.53
CA LEU A 300 19.01 14.34 -0.31
C LEU A 300 18.18 15.33 0.55
N HIS A 301 18.72 16.51 0.91
CA HIS A 301 17.94 17.54 1.59
C HIS A 301 17.16 18.37 0.57
N ILE A 302 15.86 18.12 0.48
CA ILE A 302 14.93 18.88 -0.37
C ILE A 302 13.95 19.59 0.55
N LYS A 303 13.97 20.93 0.58
CA LYS A 303 13.18 21.74 1.53
C LYS A 303 11.69 21.40 1.50
N ALA A 304 11.12 21.24 0.30
CA ALA A 304 9.70 20.92 0.11
C ALA A 304 9.34 19.54 0.70
N LEU A 305 10.17 18.53 0.50
CA LEU A 305 9.94 17.18 1.04
C LEU A 305 10.26 17.12 2.53
N SER A 306 11.30 17.82 2.99
CA SER A 306 11.60 17.96 4.41
C SER A 306 10.39 18.51 5.14
N TYR A 307 9.75 19.56 4.60
CA TYR A 307 8.57 20.21 5.17
C TYR A 307 7.47 19.20 5.54
N ILE A 308 7.00 18.41 4.57
CA ILE A 308 5.98 17.38 4.82
C ILE A 308 6.50 16.27 5.76
N GLY A 309 7.76 15.85 5.63
CA GLY A 309 8.35 14.80 6.45
C GLY A 309 8.48 15.15 7.93
N ARG A 310 8.65 16.43 8.28
CA ARG A 310 8.67 16.90 9.69
C ARG A 310 7.31 16.70 10.38
N HIS A 311 6.23 16.68 9.61
CA HIS A 311 4.85 16.57 10.10
C HIS A 311 4.22 15.21 9.78
N SER A 312 5.03 14.15 9.65
CA SER A 312 4.62 12.87 9.04
C SER A 312 3.32 12.27 9.57
N LEU A 313 3.05 12.32 10.89
CA LEU A 313 1.81 11.74 11.44
C LEU A 313 0.57 12.45 10.91
N ARG A 314 0.60 13.79 10.90
CA ARG A 314 -0.53 14.61 10.43
C ARG A 314 -0.70 14.49 8.91
N VAL A 315 0.41 14.46 8.18
CA VAL A 315 0.42 14.30 6.72
C VAL A 315 -0.07 12.90 6.31
N PHE A 316 0.37 11.85 6.99
CA PHE A 316 -0.10 10.48 6.76
C PHE A 316 -1.61 10.36 7.06
N SER A 317 -2.08 10.93 8.18
CA SER A 317 -3.51 10.95 8.50
C SER A 317 -4.33 11.69 7.44
N TRP A 318 -3.83 12.81 6.92
CA TRP A 318 -4.46 13.52 5.82
C TRP A 318 -4.50 12.69 4.54
N GLN A 319 -3.39 12.03 4.19
CA GLN A 319 -3.31 11.11 3.06
C GLN A 319 -4.40 10.05 3.12
N VAL A 320 -4.55 9.35 4.25
CA VAL A 320 -5.53 8.26 4.38
C VAL A 320 -6.95 8.79 4.14
N VAL A 321 -7.28 9.95 4.73
CA VAL A 321 -8.61 10.57 4.54
C VAL A 321 -8.82 10.99 3.09
N ILE A 322 -7.86 11.69 2.46
CA ILE A 322 -8.05 12.19 1.09
C ILE A 322 -8.14 11.06 0.06
N VAL A 323 -7.43 9.95 0.26
CA VAL A 323 -7.51 8.76 -0.59
C VAL A 323 -8.95 8.23 -0.64
N TYR A 324 -9.60 8.06 0.51
CA TYR A 324 -10.98 7.60 0.54
C TYR A 324 -11.99 8.63 0.03
N LEU A 325 -11.84 9.90 0.41
CA LEU A 325 -12.75 10.97 0.00
C LEU A 325 -12.73 11.17 -1.52
N SER A 326 -11.54 11.15 -2.13
CA SER A 326 -11.38 11.32 -3.59
C SER A 326 -11.70 10.08 -4.41
N ALA A 327 -11.89 8.91 -3.78
CA ALA A 327 -12.00 7.63 -4.49
C ALA A 327 -13.12 7.60 -5.55
N PRO A 328 -14.38 7.99 -5.28
CA PRO A 328 -15.42 7.94 -6.31
C PRO A 328 -15.12 8.88 -7.50
N LEU A 329 -14.55 10.05 -7.23
CA LEU A 329 -14.23 11.06 -8.24
C LEU A 329 -13.15 10.52 -9.16
N LEU A 330 -12.05 10.06 -8.55
CA LEU A 330 -10.92 9.51 -9.28
C LEU A 330 -11.32 8.24 -10.02
N HIS A 331 -12.20 7.41 -9.46
CA HIS A 331 -12.71 6.22 -10.14
C HIS A 331 -13.45 6.60 -11.43
N ASN A 332 -14.36 7.56 -11.38
CA ASN A 332 -15.12 8.00 -12.56
C ASN A 332 -14.23 8.64 -13.62
N LEU A 333 -13.19 9.36 -13.20
CA LEU A 333 -12.32 10.12 -14.10
C LEU A 333 -11.02 9.38 -14.46
N ARG A 334 -10.86 8.11 -14.10
CA ARG A 334 -9.60 7.37 -14.25
C ARG A 334 -9.13 7.17 -15.69
N LEU A 335 -10.06 7.22 -16.65
CA LEU A 335 -9.76 7.08 -18.08
C LEU A 335 -9.56 8.43 -18.78
N GLU A 336 -9.78 9.54 -18.07
CA GLU A 336 -9.65 10.87 -18.64
C GLU A 336 -8.19 11.29 -18.78
N SER A 337 -7.89 12.05 -19.84
CA SER A 337 -6.54 12.55 -20.13
C SER A 337 -5.91 13.37 -18.98
N TYR A 338 -6.75 14.00 -18.16
CA TYR A 338 -6.33 14.82 -17.02
C TYR A 338 -6.31 14.05 -15.68
N TYR A 339 -6.57 12.75 -15.65
CA TYR A 339 -6.53 11.92 -14.45
C TYR A 339 -5.22 12.10 -13.67
N MET A 340 -4.09 12.11 -14.38
CA MET A 340 -2.78 12.31 -13.76
C MET A 340 -2.60 13.67 -13.09
N LEU A 341 -3.17 14.72 -13.68
CA LEU A 341 -3.15 16.04 -13.05
C LEU A 341 -3.98 16.05 -11.76
N LEU A 342 -5.08 15.31 -11.72
CA LEU A 342 -5.87 15.15 -10.49
C LEU A 342 -5.09 14.41 -9.41
N ILE A 343 -4.40 13.31 -9.74
CA ILE A 343 -3.55 12.57 -8.79
C ILE A 343 -2.47 13.51 -8.21
N ILE A 344 -1.81 14.30 -9.06
CA ILE A 344 -0.79 15.26 -8.62
C ILE A 344 -1.41 16.36 -7.75
N ALA A 345 -2.59 16.87 -8.13
CA ALA A 345 -3.30 17.90 -7.36
C ALA A 345 -3.70 17.39 -5.96
N PHE A 346 -4.25 16.18 -5.86
CA PHE A 346 -4.56 15.55 -4.58
C PHE A 346 -3.29 15.27 -3.76
N ALA A 347 -2.21 14.80 -4.39
CA ALA A 347 -0.93 14.61 -3.70
C ALA A 347 -0.31 15.94 -3.22
N ALA A 348 -0.53 17.05 -3.92
CA ALA A 348 -0.08 18.37 -3.50
C ALA A 348 -0.78 18.85 -2.20
N THR A 349 -1.95 18.29 -1.86
CA THR A 349 -2.66 18.63 -0.60
C THR A 349 -1.90 18.19 0.66
N LEU A 350 -0.88 17.31 0.54
CA LEU A 350 0.00 16.96 1.65
C LEU A 350 0.71 18.20 2.24
N TRP A 351 1.02 19.20 1.41
CA TRP A 351 1.59 20.46 1.89
C TRP A 351 0.58 21.29 2.69
N ILE A 352 -0.71 21.22 2.36
CA ILE A 352 -1.77 21.86 3.14
C ILE A 352 -1.83 21.23 4.54
N ALA A 353 -1.75 19.90 4.65
CA ALA A 353 -1.71 19.21 5.93
C ALA A 353 -0.51 19.62 6.80
N ALA A 354 0.66 19.79 6.17
CA ALA A 354 1.85 20.28 6.86
C ALA A 354 1.71 21.77 7.27
N LEU A 355 1.12 22.63 6.44
CA LEU A 355 0.85 24.04 6.77
C LEU A 355 -0.15 24.17 7.93
N LEU A 356 -1.24 23.40 7.89
CA LEU A 356 -2.23 23.29 8.96
C LEU A 356 -1.59 22.91 10.29
N SER A 357 -0.61 22.02 10.24
CA SER A 357 0.13 21.52 11.40
C SER A 357 0.87 22.63 12.15
N GLU A 358 1.45 23.59 11.43
CA GLU A 358 2.17 24.71 12.05
C GLU A 358 1.19 25.76 12.59
N LYS A 359 0.18 26.15 11.80
CA LYS A 359 -0.76 27.23 12.16
C LYS A 359 -1.70 26.89 13.31
N LEU A 360 -2.11 25.62 13.45
CA LEU A 360 -2.91 25.17 14.61
C LEU A 360 -2.13 25.28 15.92
N ASN A 361 -0.80 25.22 15.88
CA ASN A 361 0.04 25.36 17.07
C ASN A 361 0.29 26.85 17.44
N THR A 362 0.01 27.81 16.55
CA THR A 362 0.32 29.23 16.75
C THR A 362 -0.91 30.10 17.07
N HIS A 363 -2.08 29.52 17.35
CA HIS A 363 -3.35 30.22 17.68
C HIS A 363 -3.79 31.33 16.69
N THR A 364 -3.18 31.44 15.51
CA THR A 364 -3.21 32.65 14.68
C THR A 364 -4.25 32.63 13.56
N VAL A 365 -5.10 31.60 13.48
CA VAL A 365 -6.12 31.49 12.42
C VAL A 365 -7.47 31.10 13.01
N SER A 366 -8.52 31.83 12.64
CA SER A 366 -9.90 31.53 13.06
C SER A 366 -10.33 30.15 12.54
N ARG A 367 -11.05 29.38 13.38
CA ARG A 367 -11.58 28.05 13.00
C ARG A 367 -12.49 28.11 11.76
N LEU A 368 -13.06 29.27 11.44
CA LEU A 368 -14.05 29.47 10.37
C LEU A 368 -13.44 29.37 8.95
N HIS A 369 -12.23 29.87 8.74
CA HIS A 369 -11.55 29.81 7.43
C HIS A 369 -11.13 28.38 7.03
N TRP A 370 -10.90 27.52 8.03
CA TRP A 370 -10.54 26.12 7.78
C TRP A 370 -11.75 25.24 7.51
N VAL A 371 -12.84 25.46 8.24
CA VAL A 371 -14.12 24.80 7.96
C VAL A 371 -14.57 25.14 6.54
N SER A 372 -14.47 26.40 6.12
CA SER A 372 -14.81 26.78 4.73
C SER A 372 -13.90 26.15 3.69
N GLY A 373 -12.57 26.12 3.88
CA GLY A 373 -11.66 25.47 2.92
C GLY A 373 -11.85 23.95 2.82
N PHE A 374 -12.07 23.27 3.95
CA PHE A 374 -12.37 21.83 3.97
C PHE A 374 -13.75 21.54 3.37
N SER A 375 -14.75 22.37 3.69
CA SER A 375 -16.08 22.26 3.09
C SER A 375 -16.04 22.49 1.59
N VAL A 376 -15.26 23.46 1.08
CA VAL A 376 -15.08 23.66 -0.37
C VAL A 376 -14.42 22.44 -1.01
N MET A 377 -13.36 21.90 -0.42
CA MET A 377 -12.70 20.68 -0.93
C MET A 377 -13.66 19.49 -0.93
N LEU A 378 -14.41 19.30 0.15
CA LEU A 378 -15.42 18.24 0.27
C LEU A 378 -16.56 18.46 -0.72
N SER A 379 -17.01 19.70 -0.92
CA SER A 379 -18.02 20.05 -1.92
C SER A 379 -17.54 19.80 -3.34
N PHE A 380 -16.27 20.10 -3.67
CA PHE A 380 -15.68 19.79 -4.99
C PHE A 380 -15.59 18.28 -5.21
N ILE A 381 -15.19 17.53 -4.20
CA ILE A 381 -15.17 16.06 -4.24
C ILE A 381 -16.59 15.53 -4.46
N MET A 382 -17.57 16.04 -3.72
CA MET A 382 -18.98 15.65 -3.84
C MET A 382 -19.60 16.05 -5.19
N LEU A 383 -19.33 17.25 -5.68
CA LEU A 383 -19.82 17.76 -6.97
C LEU A 383 -19.21 16.99 -8.15
N GLY A 384 -17.90 16.71 -8.09
CA GLY A 384 -17.24 15.86 -9.08
C GLY A 384 -17.78 14.43 -9.09
N ASN A 385 -18.32 13.94 -7.97
CA ASN A 385 -19.00 12.64 -7.90
C ASN A 385 -20.42 12.64 -8.48
N ILE A 386 -21.01 13.83 -8.70
CA ILE A 386 -22.31 13.98 -9.40
C ILE A 386 -22.07 14.07 -10.92
N VAL A 387 -20.87 14.47 -11.35
CA VAL A 387 -20.48 14.51 -12.77
C VAL A 387 -19.90 13.15 -13.19
N SER A 388 -20.79 12.25 -13.59
CA SER A 388 -20.68 11.39 -14.79
C SER A 388 -21.68 10.24 -14.69
N ALA A 389 -22.92 10.49 -15.12
CA ALA A 389 -23.90 9.46 -15.46
C ALA A 389 -24.33 9.56 -16.93
N GLU A 390 -23.58 10.29 -17.77
CA GLU A 390 -23.71 10.25 -19.22
C GLU A 390 -22.47 9.58 -19.80
N GLY A 391 -22.66 8.51 -20.57
CA GLY A 391 -21.60 7.83 -21.32
C GLY A 391 -20.93 6.62 -20.64
N VAL A 392 -21.24 6.32 -19.38
CA VAL A 392 -20.87 5.05 -18.72
C VAL A 392 -22.02 4.06 -18.79
N SER A 393 -21.72 2.79 -18.98
CA SER A 393 -22.71 1.72 -19.02
C SER A 393 -22.17 0.43 -18.40
N PRO A 394 -23.03 -0.44 -17.87
CA PRO A 394 -22.59 -1.68 -17.25
C PRO A 394 -22.04 -2.67 -18.29
N LEU A 395 -20.91 -3.30 -17.98
CA LEU A 395 -20.37 -4.46 -18.70
C LEU A 395 -20.53 -5.70 -17.82
N THR A 396 -21.35 -6.66 -18.24
CA THR A 396 -21.48 -7.95 -17.57
C THR A 396 -20.54 -8.96 -18.23
N ILE A 397 -19.70 -9.62 -17.44
CA ILE A 397 -18.76 -10.64 -17.91
C ILE A 397 -19.24 -11.98 -17.40
N LYS A 398 -19.43 -12.93 -18.32
CA LYS A 398 -19.86 -14.30 -18.02
C LYS A 398 -18.82 -15.26 -18.54
N VAL A 399 -18.43 -16.25 -17.73
CA VAL A 399 -17.48 -17.28 -18.16
C VAL A 399 -18.18 -18.63 -18.21
N THR A 400 -17.99 -19.36 -19.30
CA THR A 400 -18.53 -20.71 -19.50
C THR A 400 -17.41 -21.75 -19.50
N ASN A 401 -17.77 -23.04 -19.37
CA ASN A 401 -16.84 -24.17 -19.32
C ASN A 401 -15.83 -24.12 -18.16
N ILE A 402 -16.24 -23.54 -17.02
CA ILE A 402 -15.44 -23.56 -15.80
C ILE A 402 -15.53 -24.95 -15.18
N ASN A 403 -14.46 -25.74 -15.33
CA ASN A 403 -14.41 -27.13 -14.87
C ASN A 403 -13.95 -27.26 -13.41
N ASP A 404 -13.17 -26.31 -12.91
CA ASP A 404 -12.79 -26.25 -11.50
C ASP A 404 -13.73 -25.29 -10.76
N PRO A 405 -14.65 -25.80 -9.91
CA PRO A 405 -15.62 -24.98 -9.19
C PRO A 405 -15.05 -24.31 -7.93
N LYS A 406 -13.80 -24.61 -7.54
CA LYS A 406 -13.18 -24.12 -6.29
C LYS A 406 -12.24 -22.95 -6.54
N THR A 407 -11.48 -23.00 -7.62
CA THR A 407 -10.43 -22.01 -7.90
C THR A 407 -11.03 -20.71 -8.39
N SER A 408 -10.58 -19.59 -7.82
CA SER A 408 -11.02 -18.26 -8.21
C SER A 408 -10.61 -17.94 -9.64
N VAL A 409 -11.45 -17.19 -10.34
CA VAL A 409 -11.18 -16.72 -11.70
C VAL A 409 -10.92 -15.23 -11.64
N LEU A 410 -9.75 -14.80 -12.11
CA LEU A 410 -9.46 -13.39 -12.31
C LEU A 410 -10.13 -12.88 -13.57
N VAL A 411 -10.63 -11.65 -13.50
CA VAL A 411 -11.23 -10.90 -14.59
C VAL A 411 -10.45 -9.61 -14.76
N LEU A 412 -9.80 -9.48 -15.90
CA LEU A 412 -8.97 -8.35 -16.29
C LEU A 412 -9.64 -7.64 -17.49
N VAL A 413 -9.90 -6.34 -17.39
CA VAL A 413 -10.43 -5.54 -18.50
C VAL A 413 -9.40 -4.52 -18.91
N TYR A 414 -9.02 -4.54 -20.17
CA TYR A 414 -7.98 -3.72 -20.79
C TYR A 414 -8.61 -2.61 -21.63
N ASP A 415 -8.01 -1.42 -21.60
CA ASP A 415 -8.23 -0.38 -22.62
C ASP A 415 -7.57 -0.79 -23.93
N GLU A 416 -8.04 -0.26 -25.07
CA GLU A 416 -7.46 -0.55 -26.39
C GLU A 416 -5.98 -0.19 -26.53
N LYS A 417 -5.45 0.67 -25.65
CA LYS A 417 -4.04 1.07 -25.64
C LYS A 417 -3.17 0.22 -24.71
N ASP A 418 -3.77 -0.68 -23.93
CA ASP A 418 -3.02 -1.53 -23.02
C ASP A 418 -2.26 -2.64 -23.75
N ASP A 419 -1.23 -3.16 -23.06
CA ASP A 419 -0.55 -4.40 -23.43
C ASP A 419 -1.21 -5.57 -22.69
N LEU A 420 -1.76 -6.54 -23.43
CA LEU A 420 -2.44 -7.73 -22.87
C LEU A 420 -1.51 -8.61 -22.02
N THR A 421 -0.20 -8.44 -22.13
CA THR A 421 0.80 -9.15 -21.31
C THR A 421 1.09 -8.48 -19.97
N GLN A 422 0.57 -7.26 -19.76
CA GLN A 422 0.71 -6.49 -18.53
C GLN A 422 -0.60 -6.48 -17.73
N TYR A 423 -0.58 -5.84 -16.57
CA TYR A 423 -1.82 -5.62 -15.80
C TYR A 423 -2.74 -4.64 -16.54
N PRO A 424 -4.07 -4.90 -16.54
CA PRO A 424 -5.04 -4.01 -17.18
C PRO A 424 -5.09 -2.62 -16.54
N SER A 425 -5.38 -1.59 -17.34
CA SER A 425 -5.61 -0.24 -16.83
C SER A 425 -7.05 0.06 -16.41
N VAL A 426 -8.02 -0.78 -16.81
CA VAL A 426 -9.46 -0.47 -16.65
C VAL A 426 -10.11 -1.19 -15.47
N TYR A 427 -9.87 -2.49 -15.30
CA TYR A 427 -10.45 -3.29 -14.21
C TYR A 427 -9.65 -4.58 -13.93
N SER A 428 -9.52 -4.97 -12.67
CA SER A 428 -9.03 -6.30 -12.26
C SER A 428 -9.71 -6.75 -10.97
N ASN A 429 -10.26 -7.97 -10.93
CA ASN A 429 -10.78 -8.57 -9.71
C ASN A 429 -10.91 -10.09 -9.83
N ALA A 430 -10.90 -10.79 -8.70
CA ALA A 430 -11.12 -12.24 -8.63
C ALA A 430 -12.55 -12.56 -8.18
N TYR A 431 -13.16 -13.58 -8.79
CA TYR A 431 -14.51 -14.04 -8.43
C TYR A 431 -14.59 -15.56 -8.32
N SER A 432 -15.57 -16.04 -7.57
CA SER A 432 -15.88 -17.47 -7.54
C SER A 432 -16.44 -17.93 -8.89
N PRO A 433 -16.14 -19.18 -9.32
CA PRO A 433 -16.70 -19.78 -10.53
C PRO A 433 -18.23 -19.67 -10.63
N GLN A 434 -18.96 -19.89 -9.53
CA GLN A 434 -20.42 -19.81 -9.56
C GLN A 434 -20.92 -18.40 -9.88
N LYS A 435 -20.26 -17.37 -9.32
CA LYS A 435 -20.65 -15.97 -9.54
C LYS A 435 -20.35 -15.54 -10.97
N LEU A 436 -19.21 -15.94 -11.52
CA LEU A 436 -18.86 -15.67 -12.92
C LEU A 436 -19.72 -16.42 -13.93
N ALA A 437 -20.13 -17.64 -13.61
CA ALA A 437 -21.08 -18.40 -14.43
C ALA A 437 -22.48 -17.75 -14.46
N GLN A 438 -22.85 -16.99 -13.42
CA GLN A 438 -24.10 -16.21 -13.38
C GLN A 438 -23.95 -14.83 -14.05
N GLY A 439 -22.73 -14.32 -14.17
CA GLY A 439 -22.41 -13.02 -14.75
C GLY A 439 -22.01 -12.02 -13.66
N VAL A 440 -20.83 -11.41 -13.81
CA VAL A 440 -20.35 -10.34 -12.94
C VAL A 440 -20.39 -9.00 -13.67
N THR A 441 -21.00 -7.99 -13.05
CA THR A 441 -21.21 -6.69 -13.70
C THR A 441 -20.23 -5.64 -13.18
N ILE A 442 -19.52 -5.00 -14.11
CA ILE A 442 -18.78 -3.76 -13.90
C ILE A 442 -19.77 -2.62 -14.15
N GLY A 443 -20.25 -1.99 -13.08
CA GLY A 443 -21.43 -1.11 -13.13
C GLY A 443 -21.23 0.19 -13.92
N ALA A 444 -20.01 0.70 -14.02
CA ALA A 444 -19.72 1.99 -14.65
C ALA A 444 -18.46 1.89 -15.53
N LEU A 445 -18.63 1.43 -16.77
CA LEU A 445 -17.58 1.40 -17.78
C LEU A 445 -17.85 2.47 -18.84
N PRO A 446 -16.95 3.46 -19.08
CA PRO A 446 -17.12 4.47 -20.11
C PRO A 446 -17.23 3.89 -21.52
N SER A 447 -17.86 4.62 -22.43
CA SER A 447 -17.89 4.22 -23.83
C SER A 447 -16.48 4.23 -24.41
N GLY A 448 -16.01 3.09 -24.91
CA GLY A 448 -14.62 2.89 -25.33
C GLY A 448 -14.43 1.52 -25.96
N ASN A 449 -13.22 1.21 -26.40
CA ASN A 449 -12.91 -0.12 -26.90
C ASN A 449 -12.09 -0.85 -25.84
N TYR A 450 -12.48 -2.08 -25.54
CA TYR A 450 -11.91 -2.84 -24.44
C TYR A 450 -11.63 -4.27 -24.84
N ALA A 451 -10.73 -4.93 -24.14
CA ALA A 451 -10.57 -6.38 -24.17
C ALA A 451 -10.74 -6.95 -22.75
N VAL A 452 -11.26 -8.16 -22.62
CA VAL A 452 -11.32 -8.88 -21.35
C VAL A 452 -10.44 -10.11 -21.45
N LEU A 453 -9.58 -10.32 -20.45
CA LEU A 453 -8.89 -11.58 -20.19
C LEU A 453 -9.46 -12.15 -18.89
N VAL A 454 -9.77 -13.43 -18.89
CA VAL A 454 -10.11 -14.18 -17.69
C VAL A 454 -9.18 -15.36 -17.54
N PHE A 455 -8.79 -15.70 -16.31
CA PHE A 455 -8.03 -16.92 -16.06
C PHE A 455 -8.24 -17.50 -14.67
N GLN A 456 -8.04 -18.81 -14.51
CA GLN A 456 -8.10 -19.51 -13.22
C GLN A 456 -6.77 -19.40 -12.52
N ASP A 457 -6.74 -18.69 -11.40
CA ASP A 457 -5.55 -18.48 -10.59
C ASP A 457 -5.39 -19.65 -9.60
N ASN A 458 -4.66 -20.66 -10.05
CA ASN A 458 -4.51 -21.94 -9.34
C ASN A 458 -3.52 -21.84 -8.18
N ASP A 459 -2.58 -20.89 -8.21
CA ASP A 459 -1.55 -20.72 -7.20
C ASP A 459 -1.75 -19.49 -6.30
N GLY A 460 -2.75 -18.65 -6.61
CA GLY A 460 -3.17 -17.52 -5.80
C GLY A 460 -2.26 -16.31 -5.93
N ASP A 461 -1.48 -16.23 -7.01
CA ASP A 461 -0.49 -15.18 -7.24
C ASP A 461 -1.05 -13.98 -8.05
N TYR A 462 -2.32 -14.08 -8.47
CA TYR A 462 -3.05 -13.09 -9.26
C TYR A 462 -2.46 -12.80 -10.64
N ASN A 463 -1.59 -13.67 -11.17
CA ASN A 463 -1.00 -13.58 -12.50
C ASN A 463 -1.29 -14.84 -13.32
N LEU A 464 -1.38 -14.68 -14.64
CA LEU A 464 -1.51 -15.83 -15.52
C LEU A 464 -0.19 -16.60 -15.53
N THR A 465 -0.18 -17.80 -14.95
CA THR A 465 1.03 -18.62 -14.87
C THR A 465 1.43 -19.12 -16.26
N ILE A 466 2.65 -18.76 -16.69
CA ILE A 466 3.24 -19.17 -17.97
C ILE A 466 4.21 -20.34 -17.75
N GLY A 467 4.05 -21.40 -18.52
CA GLY A 467 4.92 -22.57 -18.48
C GLY A 467 6.25 -22.37 -19.20
N ASN A 468 7.14 -23.34 -19.03
CA ASN A 468 8.49 -23.32 -19.61
C ASN A 468 8.51 -23.27 -21.16
N ASN A 469 7.38 -23.57 -21.81
CA ASN A 469 7.19 -23.47 -23.26
C ASN A 469 6.65 -22.10 -23.71
N GLY A 470 6.48 -21.13 -22.80
CA GLY A 470 5.94 -19.81 -23.08
C GLY A 470 4.40 -19.77 -23.22
N MET A 471 3.70 -20.88 -22.96
CA MET A 471 2.24 -20.94 -22.98
C MET A 471 1.65 -20.92 -21.57
N PRO A 472 0.48 -20.29 -21.36
CA PRO A 472 -0.21 -20.37 -20.08
C PRO A 472 -0.50 -21.81 -19.66
N ILE A 473 -0.20 -22.14 -18.40
CA ILE A 473 -0.54 -23.44 -17.80
C ILE A 473 -1.96 -23.38 -17.20
N GLU A 474 -2.35 -22.20 -16.75
CA GLU A 474 -3.68 -21.94 -16.22
C GLU A 474 -4.71 -21.79 -17.32
N ARG A 475 -5.95 -22.17 -17.00
CA ARG A 475 -7.06 -21.96 -17.92
C ARG A 475 -7.31 -20.47 -18.09
N PHE A 476 -7.41 -20.02 -19.32
CA PHE A 476 -7.66 -18.62 -19.65
C PHE A 476 -8.56 -18.48 -20.88
N GLY A 477 -9.10 -17.28 -21.08
CA GLY A 477 -9.88 -16.93 -22.25
C GLY A 477 -9.96 -15.43 -22.44
N TYR A 478 -10.23 -14.99 -23.67
CA TYR A 478 -10.39 -13.59 -24.02
C TYR A 478 -11.81 -13.25 -24.50
N SER A 479 -12.20 -11.99 -24.40
CA SER A 479 -13.36 -11.47 -25.13
C SER A 479 -13.22 -11.73 -26.64
N ASN A 480 -14.36 -11.86 -27.33
CA ASN A 480 -14.48 -12.36 -28.71
C ASN A 480 -14.06 -13.83 -28.94
N ASN A 481 -13.56 -14.54 -27.94
CA ASN A 481 -13.16 -15.96 -28.02
C ASN A 481 -12.26 -16.28 -29.23
N PRO A 482 -11.13 -15.56 -29.42
CA PRO A 482 -10.20 -15.87 -30.50
C PRO A 482 -9.56 -17.25 -30.31
N PRO A 483 -9.04 -17.86 -31.40
CA PRO A 483 -8.18 -19.03 -31.29
C PRO A 483 -6.99 -18.76 -30.34
N LEU A 484 -6.71 -19.70 -29.43
CA LEU A 484 -5.64 -19.60 -28.42
C LEU A 484 -4.38 -20.39 -28.82
N ASP A 485 -4.26 -20.75 -30.10
CA ASP A 485 -3.12 -21.43 -30.70
C ASP A 485 -1.91 -20.49 -30.93
N THR A 486 -2.15 -19.18 -30.89
CA THR A 486 -1.14 -18.13 -31.04
C THR A 486 -1.35 -17.02 -30.00
N PRO A 487 -0.30 -16.21 -29.69
CA PRO A 487 -0.47 -15.06 -28.81
C PRO A 487 -1.57 -14.12 -29.33
N VAL A 488 -2.57 -13.88 -28.48
CA VAL A 488 -3.74 -13.06 -28.82
C VAL A 488 -3.33 -11.59 -28.86
N SER A 489 -3.61 -10.93 -29.98
CA SER A 489 -3.44 -9.48 -30.14
C SER A 489 -4.63 -8.71 -29.60
N MET A 490 -4.41 -7.43 -29.25
CA MET A 490 -5.48 -6.54 -28.82
C MET A 490 -6.62 -6.47 -29.85
N GLU A 491 -6.33 -6.41 -31.16
CA GLU A 491 -7.36 -6.35 -32.19
C GLU A 491 -8.26 -7.60 -32.25
N GLN A 492 -7.75 -8.77 -31.87
CA GLN A 492 -8.54 -10.00 -31.83
C GLN A 492 -9.48 -10.02 -30.62
N ALA A 493 -9.02 -9.52 -29.47
CA ALA A 493 -9.79 -9.53 -28.23
C ALA A 493 -10.72 -8.32 -28.06
N LYS A 494 -10.45 -7.20 -28.75
CA LYS A 494 -11.12 -5.91 -28.53
C LYS A 494 -12.58 -5.89 -29.00
N PHE A 495 -13.46 -5.29 -28.21
CA PHE A 495 -14.86 -5.02 -28.54
C PHE A 495 -15.22 -3.56 -28.21
N ALA A 496 -16.21 -3.01 -28.89
CA ALA A 496 -16.72 -1.68 -28.61
C ALA A 496 -17.77 -1.72 -27.48
N HIS A 497 -17.55 -0.98 -26.41
CA HIS A 497 -18.54 -0.68 -25.38
C HIS A 497 -19.16 0.68 -25.65
N ARG A 498 -20.47 0.71 -25.90
CA ARG A 498 -21.22 1.94 -26.18
C ARG A 498 -22.54 2.02 -25.39
N GLY A 499 -22.78 1.06 -24.51
CA GLY A 499 -24.05 0.86 -23.82
C GLY A 499 -24.01 -0.40 -22.95
N PRO A 500 -25.07 -0.72 -22.18
CA PRO A 500 -25.15 -1.94 -21.39
C PRO A 500 -24.86 -3.17 -22.26
N GLN A 501 -23.84 -3.96 -21.93
CA GLN A 501 -23.49 -5.13 -22.72
C GLN A 501 -23.06 -6.31 -21.86
N THR A 502 -23.15 -7.52 -22.42
CA THR A 502 -22.68 -8.75 -21.80
C THR A 502 -21.64 -9.42 -22.68
N GLN A 503 -20.44 -9.65 -22.14
CA GLN A 503 -19.38 -10.43 -22.78
C GLN A 503 -19.34 -11.84 -22.21
N THR A 504 -19.47 -12.84 -23.08
CA THR A 504 -19.39 -14.25 -22.71
C THR A 504 -18.06 -14.82 -23.20
N ILE A 505 -17.24 -15.30 -22.27
CA ILE A 505 -15.92 -15.85 -22.54
C ILE A 505 -15.92 -17.34 -22.24
N ASN A 506 -15.32 -18.11 -23.13
CA ASN A 506 -15.20 -19.54 -23.02
C ASN A 506 -13.77 -19.90 -22.61
N PHE A 507 -13.65 -20.75 -21.59
CA PHE A 507 -12.41 -21.46 -21.29
C PHE A 507 -12.17 -22.66 -22.21
#